data_AF-A0A967BPR9-F1
#
_entry.id   AF-A0A967BPR9-F1
#
_cell.length_a   1.000
_cell.length_b   1.000
_cell.length_c   1.000
_cell.angle_alpha   90.00
_cell.angle_beta   90.00
_cell.angle_gamma   90.00
#
_symmetry.space_group_name_H-M   'P 1'
#
loop_
_entity.id
_entity.type
_entity.pdbx_description
1 polymer ?
#
loop_
_entity_poly.entity_id
_entity_poly.type
_entity_poly.pdbx_seq_one_letter_code
_entity_poly.pdbx_strand_id
1 'polypeptide(L)' 'MKDIKELQPTALWNNFTNLSAVPRPSKKETKAIEFLKNFGEKLNLETIVDKVGNVIIKKPA' A
#
# COMPACT_ATOMS: atom_id res chain seq x y z
N MET A 1 -19.17 -7.13 -16.17
CA MET A 1 -18.26 -6.03 -15.79
C MET A 1 -16.88 -6.65 -15.69
N LYS A 2 -15.85 -6.10 -16.34
CA LYS A 2 -14.47 -6.60 -16.16
C LYS A 2 -14.03 -6.22 -14.76
N ASP A 3 -13.63 -7.20 -13.96
CA ASP A 3 -13.07 -6.93 -12.64
C ASP A 3 -11.74 -6.20 -12.83
N ILE A 4 -11.52 -5.11 -12.09
CA ILE A 4 -10.28 -4.31 -12.17
C ILE A 4 -9.05 -5.20 -11.91
N LYS A 5 -9.21 -6.26 -11.11
CA LYS A 5 -8.19 -7.27 -10.83
C LYS A 5 -7.75 -8.08 -12.05
N GLU A 6 -8.55 -8.15 -13.12
CA GLU A 6 -8.23 -8.91 -14.33
C GLU A 6 -7.36 -8.10 -15.32
N LEU A 7 -7.16 -6.80 -15.05
CA LEU A 7 -6.34 -5.95 -15.89
C LEU A 7 -4.85 -6.33 -15.76
N GLN A 8 -4.11 -6.24 -16.87
CA GLN A 8 -2.67 -6.48 -16.89
C GLN A 8 -1.90 -5.20 -16.58
N PRO A 9 -0.81 -5.27 -15.79
CA PRO A 9 -0.31 -6.45 -15.07
C PRO A 9 -1.13 -6.76 -13.81
N THR A 10 -1.57 -8.01 -13.65
CA THR A 10 -2.48 -8.44 -12.56
C THR A 10 -1.97 -8.07 -11.17
N ALA A 11 -0.65 -8.12 -10.96
CA ALA A 11 -0.01 -7.80 -9.69
C ALA A 11 -0.23 -6.33 -9.29
N LEU A 12 -0.17 -5.39 -10.25
CA LEU A 12 -0.40 -3.97 -9.99
C LEU A 12 -1.85 -3.74 -9.57
N TRP A 13 -2.79 -4.31 -10.32
CA TRP A 13 -4.21 -4.09 -10.10
C TRP A 13 -4.76 -4.79 -8.85
N ASN A 14 -4.18 -5.93 -8.47
CA ASN A 14 -4.45 -6.55 -7.17
C ASN A 14 -4.00 -5.64 -6.02
N ASN A 15 -2.79 -5.08 -6.09
CA ASN A 15 -2.28 -4.15 -5.07
C ASN A 15 -3.11 -2.86 -5.01
N PHE A 16 -3.47 -2.31 -6.17
CA PHE A 16 -4.33 -1.13 -6.26
C PHE A 16 -5.70 -1.37 -5.63
N THR A 17 -6.34 -2.51 -5.91
CA THR A 17 -7.64 -2.86 -5.34
C THR A 17 -7.56 -3.08 -3.83
N ASN A 18 -6.48 -3.69 -3.35
CA ASN A 18 -6.27 -3.86 -1.90
C ASN A 18 -6.08 -2.52 -1.20
N LEU A 19 -5.34 -1.58 -1.81
CA LEU A 19 -5.14 -0.25 -1.27
C LEU A 19 -6.43 0.59 -1.31
N SER A 20 -7.21 0.52 -2.39
CA SER A 20 -8.46 1.26 -2.52
C SER A 20 -9.57 0.76 -1.60
N ALA A 21 -9.52 -0.51 -1.20
CA ALA A 21 -10.39 -1.08 -0.18
C ALA A 21 -10.06 -0.58 1.24
N VAL A 22 -8.87 0.00 1.47
CA VAL A 22 -8.54 0.61 2.77
C VAL A 22 -9.26 1.96 2.88
N PRO A 23 -10.23 2.10 3.79
CA PRO A 23 -10.93 3.36 3.95
C PRO A 23 -9.96 4.44 4.43
N ARG A 24 -9.79 5.48 3.62
CA ARG A 24 -9.02 6.71 3.94
C ARG A 24 -9.94 7.92 4.18
N PRO A 25 -10.83 7.89 5.20
CA PRO A 25 -11.54 9.11 5.58
C PRO A 25 -10.50 10.16 5.99
N SER A 26 -10.66 11.38 5.50
CA SER A 26 -9.74 12.48 5.80
C SER A 26 -9.54 12.59 7.33
N LYS A 27 -8.28 12.76 7.76
CA LYS A 27 -7.83 12.78 9.17
C LYS A 27 -7.76 11.41 9.88
N LYS A 28 -7.94 10.28 9.19
CA LYS A 28 -7.75 8.91 9.72
C LYS A 28 -6.84 8.06 8.83
N GLU A 29 -5.72 8.63 8.43
CA GLU A 29 -4.75 8.01 7.51
C GLU A 29 -3.90 6.90 8.16
N THR A 30 -4.02 6.70 9.48
CA THR A 30 -3.29 5.68 10.25
C THR A 30 -3.42 4.28 9.65
N LYS A 31 -4.63 3.91 9.19
CA LYS A 31 -4.85 2.58 8.57
C LYS A 31 -4.14 2.42 7.23
N ALA A 32 -4.05 3.48 6.44
CA ALA A 32 -3.33 3.46 5.17
C ALA A 32 -1.81 3.40 5.40
N ILE A 33 -1.32 4.13 6.41
CA ILE A 33 0.08 4.09 6.85
C ILE A 33 0.46 2.68 7.32
N GLU A 34 -0.34 2.07 8.20
CA GLU A 34 -0.12 0.69 8.67
C GLU A 34 -0.20 -0.33 7.52
N PHE A 35 -1.14 -0.14 6.58
CA PHE A 35 -1.25 -0.99 5.40
C PHE A 35 0.02 -0.94 4.55
N LEU A 36 0.52 0.26 4.23
CA LEU A 36 1.75 0.43 3.45
C LEU A 36 2.99 -0.04 4.21
N LYS A 37 3.03 0.16 5.54
CA LYS A 37 4.11 -0.36 6.38
C LYS A 37 4.16 -1.89 6.31
N ASN A 38 3.03 -2.54 6.55
CA ASN A 38 2.92 -4.00 6.49
C ASN A 38 3.15 -4.54 5.07
N PHE A 39 2.79 -3.77 4.03
CA PHE A 39 3.11 -4.12 2.64
C PHE A 39 4.61 -4.21 2.40
N GLY A 40 5.37 -3.20 2.84
CA GLY A 40 6.83 -3.21 2.74
C GLY A 40 7.47 -4.31 3.60
N GLU A 41 7.02 -4.48 4.85
CA GLU A 41 7.49 -5.54 5.76
C GLU A 41 7.22 -6.94 5.21
N LYS A 42 6.03 -7.20 4.63
CA LYS A 42 5.71 -8.48 3.96
C LYS A 42 6.63 -8.80 2.79
N LEU A 43 7.13 -7.77 2.11
CA LEU A 43 8.10 -7.91 1.02
C LEU A 43 9.55 -7.99 1.54
N ASN A 44 9.77 -8.03 2.86
CA ASN A 44 11.08 -7.95 3.52
C ASN A 44 11.89 -6.71 3.06
N LEU A 45 11.19 -5.59 2.81
CA LEU A 45 11.81 -4.32 2.43
C LEU A 45 11.94 -3.41 3.64
N GLU A 46 13.02 -2.63 3.68
CA GLU A 46 13.22 -1.63 4.75
C GLU A 46 12.10 -0.60 4.65
N THR A 47 11.27 -0.53 5.70
CA THR A 47 10.07 0.30 5.72
C THR A 47 10.09 1.22 6.92
N ILE A 48 10.05 2.53 6.67
CA ILE A 48 10.18 3.58 7.67
C ILE A 48 8.97 4.50 7.57
N VAL A 49 8.40 4.87 8.72
CA VAL A 49 7.35 5.90 8.80
C VAL A 49 7.94 7.13 9.46
N ASP A 50 7.82 8.30 8.82
CA ASP A 50 8.31 9.55 9.39
C ASP A 50 7.35 10.13 10.44
N LYS A 51 7.77 11.22 11.10
CA LYS A 51 6.98 11.90 12.15
C LYS A 51 5.71 12.58 11.63
N VAL A 52 5.62 12.78 10.31
CA VAL A 52 4.52 13.48 9.63
C VAL A 52 3.52 12.47 9.04
N GLY A 53 3.87 11.18 9.02
CA GLY A 53 3.03 10.07 8.53
C GLY A 53 3.36 9.60 7.11
N ASN A 54 4.46 10.05 6.50
CA ASN A 54 4.91 9.52 5.22
C ASN A 54 5.53 8.13 5.41
N VAL A 55 5.19 7.20 4.51
CA VAL A 55 5.75 5.85 4.48
C VAL A 55 6.82 5.75 3.40
N ILE A 56 8.02 5.37 3.78
CA ILE A 56 9.19 5.20 2.92
C ILE A 56 9.51 3.71 2.87
N ILE A 57 9.41 3.10 1.70
CA ILE A 57 9.80 1.71 1.46
C ILE A 57 11.05 1.71 0.58
N LYS A 58 12.17 1.20 1.09
CA LYS A 58 13.42 1.09 0.34
C LYS A 58 13.60 -0.33 -0.16
N LYS A 59 13.85 -0.43 -1.47
CA LYS A 59 14.23 -1.67 -2.13
C LYS A 59 15.71 -1.61 -2.49
N PRO A 60 16.54 -2.57 -2.09
CA PRO A 60 17.91 -2.67 -2.58
C PRO A 60 17.89 -2.87 -4.11
N ALA A 61 18.86 -2.27 -4.81
CA ALA A 61 18.99 -2.34 -6.27
C ALA A 61 19.25 -3.77 -6.76
#